data_AF-A0A0C3N3E8-F1
#
_entry.id   AF-A0A0C3N3E8-F1
#
_cell.length_a   1.000
_cell.length_b   1.000
_cell.length_c   1.000
_cell.angle_alpha   90.00
_cell.angle_beta   90.00
_cell.angle_gamma   90.00
#
_symmetry.space_group_name_H-M   'P 1'
#
loop_
_entity.id
_entity.type
_entity.pdbx_description
1 polymer ?
#
loop_
_entity_poly.entity_id
_entity_poly.type
_entity_poly.pdbx_seq_one_letter_code
_entity_poly.pdbx_strand_id
1 'polypeptide(L)'
;MSFQHKNTTPQPTPGHSHNYSQVADDTLVILTDNSTDTECEKNMEKAHWWEEAEQRGRECKAEQREEEEAQRKKAVEEEAERQRQKVAAEEAERQRQRASQVRAQARWDKAIQKLSSMVYDVNTAQRVPGTSVVVTCKPGQGKTRACMPCHNKKKMCSWMQEEAVAGPLWKRAGMGSSQGEKKRRAQGKGKERATETEEADNEQEAGREDEEEPATPHEGPSGAGVSSWWAEWQWQWQLQAAERYSDAHERAATTFERMARAAEQMVEAMEQTANKWGLYHAWVEWVEMRRRDDMHKVRMAEFKCAGGGWKRLQSEAAEDQNEEADQGVEGDNKEEEEVGGEHEGGEEQEGGREQAMEE
;
A
#
# COMPACT_ATOMS: atom_id res chain seq x y z
N MET A 1 -5.06 -11.55 35.74
CA MET A 1 -4.34 -10.87 36.84
C MET A 1 -4.79 -9.41 36.84
N SER A 2 -5.69 -9.03 37.73
CA SER A 2 -6.32 -7.69 37.76
C SER A 2 -5.44 -6.70 38.53
N PHE A 3 -5.04 -5.62 37.86
CA PHE A 3 -4.30 -4.51 38.49
C PHE A 3 -5.26 -3.62 39.27
N GLN A 4 -5.25 -3.75 40.60
CA GLN A 4 -5.87 -2.79 41.51
C GLN A 4 -5.02 -1.52 41.59
N HIS A 5 -5.51 -0.44 40.97
CA HIS A 5 -4.92 0.89 41.07
C HIS A 5 -5.21 1.48 42.47
N LYS A 6 -4.20 1.55 43.34
CA LYS A 6 -4.29 2.23 44.64
C LYS A 6 -4.19 3.74 44.42
N ASN A 7 -5.30 4.45 44.45
CA ASN A 7 -5.33 5.91 44.47
C ASN A 7 -4.84 6.40 45.84
N THR A 8 -3.65 6.98 45.86
CA THR A 8 -3.04 7.58 47.05
C THR A 8 -3.22 9.08 46.95
N THR A 9 -4.38 9.60 47.37
CA THR A 9 -4.62 11.04 47.50
C THR A 9 -3.88 11.54 48.74
N PRO A 10 -2.86 12.42 48.62
CA PRO A 10 -2.20 12.98 49.79
C PRO A 10 -3.17 13.91 50.53
N GLN A 11 -3.30 13.71 51.85
CA GLN A 11 -4.06 14.62 52.69
C GLN A 11 -3.45 16.03 52.69
N PRO A 12 -4.27 17.09 52.69
CA PRO A 12 -3.77 18.45 52.86
C PRO A 12 -3.25 18.64 54.28
N THR A 13 -1.97 18.97 54.40
CA THR A 13 -1.30 19.29 55.66
C THR A 13 -1.90 20.57 56.26
N PRO A 14 -2.45 20.56 57.50
CA PRO A 14 -2.91 21.76 58.16
C PRO A 14 -1.70 22.55 58.67
N GLY A 15 -1.42 23.69 58.08
CA GLY A 15 -0.37 24.56 58.60
C GLY A 15 -0.25 25.86 57.84
N HIS A 16 -0.80 26.93 58.39
CA HIS A 16 -0.03 28.08 58.90
C HIS A 16 -1.00 29.16 59.38
N SER A 17 -1.27 29.20 60.69
CA SER A 17 -2.00 30.30 61.32
C SER A 17 -1.07 31.52 61.39
N HIS A 18 -1.27 32.50 60.53
CA HIS A 18 -0.57 33.77 60.62
C HIS A 18 -1.00 34.50 61.90
N ASN A 19 -0.05 34.62 62.83
CA ASN A 19 -0.16 35.53 63.97
C ASN A 19 -0.15 36.97 63.45
N TYR A 20 -1.34 37.58 63.36
CA TYR A 20 -1.48 39.01 63.24
C TYR A 20 -1.02 39.67 64.55
N SER A 21 0.26 40.03 64.60
CA SER A 21 0.74 41.02 65.56
C SER A 21 0.04 42.35 65.28
N GLN A 22 -0.82 42.74 66.21
CA GLN A 22 -1.38 44.07 66.31
C GLN A 22 -0.22 45.05 66.58
N VAL A 23 0.27 45.70 65.53
CA VAL A 23 1.06 46.92 65.66
C VAL A 23 0.05 48.06 65.65
N ALA A 24 -0.17 48.65 66.82
CA ALA A 24 -0.83 49.92 66.98
C ALA A 24 0.19 51.02 66.66
N ASP A 25 0.17 51.53 65.44
CA ASP A 25 0.82 52.80 65.13
C ASP A 25 -0.24 53.88 64.93
N ASP A 26 -0.45 54.59 66.04
CA ASP A 26 -1.07 55.90 66.12
C ASP A 26 -0.26 56.89 65.28
N THR A 27 -0.72 57.19 64.07
CA THR A 27 -0.47 58.48 63.43
C THR A 27 -1.53 58.71 62.35
N LEU A 28 -2.71 59.11 62.84
CA LEU A 28 -3.83 59.61 62.05
C LEU A 28 -3.43 60.96 61.45
N VAL A 29 -2.55 60.92 60.45
CA VAL A 29 -2.38 62.01 59.49
C VAL A 29 -3.68 62.03 58.70
N ILE A 30 -4.49 63.07 58.96
CA ILE A 30 -5.66 63.42 58.16
C ILE A 30 -5.12 63.79 56.77
N LEU A 31 -4.91 62.77 55.93
CA LEU A 31 -4.61 62.93 54.51
C LEU A 31 -5.90 63.46 53.91
N THR A 32 -5.92 64.76 53.69
CA THR A 32 -7.07 65.48 53.17
C THR A 32 -7.41 64.87 51.81
N ASP A 33 -8.67 64.48 51.67
CA ASP A 33 -9.25 63.76 50.55
C ASP A 33 -8.99 64.46 49.21
N ASN A 34 -7.95 64.00 48.51
CA ASN A 34 -7.85 64.10 47.05
C ASN A 34 -8.47 62.85 46.39
N SER A 35 -9.41 62.17 47.07
CA SER A 35 -9.97 60.84 46.72
C SER A 35 -10.57 60.76 45.32
N THR A 36 -11.00 61.87 44.73
CA THR A 36 -11.69 61.90 43.44
C THR A 36 -10.74 61.67 42.26
N ASP A 37 -9.48 62.09 42.35
CA ASP A 37 -8.49 61.85 41.28
C ASP A 37 -8.09 60.36 41.21
N THR A 38 -8.04 59.67 42.35
CA THR A 38 -7.68 58.24 42.44
C THR A 38 -8.68 57.28 41.79
N GLU A 39 -9.98 57.61 41.75
CA GLU A 39 -10.97 56.75 41.09
C GLU A 39 -10.91 56.88 39.57
N CYS A 40 -10.60 58.08 39.06
CA CYS A 40 -10.44 58.32 37.64
C CYS A 40 -9.22 57.56 37.10
N GLU A 41 -8.08 57.60 37.81
CA GLU A 41 -6.87 56.84 37.45
C GLU A 41 -7.11 55.33 37.44
N LYS A 42 -7.79 54.78 38.45
CA LYS A 42 -8.12 53.34 38.52
C LYS A 42 -9.02 52.89 37.37
N ASN A 43 -9.93 53.74 36.91
CA ASN A 43 -10.79 53.42 35.77
C ASN A 43 -10.01 53.45 34.44
N MET A 44 -9.08 54.40 34.27
CA MET A 44 -8.18 54.43 33.11
C MET A 44 -7.24 53.22 33.09
N GLU A 45 -6.69 52.81 34.24
CA GLU A 45 -5.82 51.63 34.33
C GLU A 45 -6.59 50.33 34.00
N LYS A 46 -7.83 50.20 34.50
CA LYS A 46 -8.70 49.06 34.13
C LYS A 46 -9.01 49.04 32.64
N ALA A 47 -9.31 50.19 32.04
CA ALA A 47 -9.57 50.28 30.60
C ALA A 47 -8.34 49.87 29.78
N HIS A 48 -7.16 50.35 30.17
CA HIS A 48 -5.89 49.95 29.55
C HIS A 48 -5.66 48.43 29.65
N TRP A 49 -5.91 47.83 30.82
CA TRP A 49 -5.80 46.39 31.01
C TRP A 49 -6.76 45.58 30.11
N TRP A 50 -7.99 46.05 29.92
CA TRP A 50 -8.94 45.39 29.02
C TRP A 50 -8.51 45.49 27.56
N GLU A 51 -8.01 46.65 27.13
CA GLU A 51 -7.53 46.87 25.77
C GLU A 51 -6.31 45.99 25.47
N GLU A 52 -5.34 45.89 26.40
CA GLU A 52 -4.18 45.02 26.26
C GLU A 52 -4.59 43.53 26.22
N ALA A 53 -5.52 43.11 27.06
CA ALA A 53 -6.03 41.74 27.05
C ALA A 53 -6.75 41.40 25.74
N GLU A 54 -7.53 42.34 25.19
CA GLU A 54 -8.19 42.17 23.90
C GLU A 54 -7.17 42.10 22.76
N GLN A 55 -6.14 42.95 22.79
CA GLN A 55 -5.06 42.93 21.80
C GLN A 55 -4.31 41.60 21.83
N ARG A 56 -3.91 41.11 23.01
CA ARG A 56 -3.27 39.78 23.16
C ARG A 56 -4.18 38.65 22.67
N GLY A 57 -5.48 38.76 22.94
CA GLY A 57 -6.47 37.80 22.42
C GLY A 57 -6.56 37.78 20.89
N ARG A 58 -6.42 38.94 20.24
CA ARG A 58 -6.37 39.04 18.77
C ARG A 58 -5.08 38.46 18.21
N GLU A 59 -3.94 38.71 18.87
CA GLU A 59 -2.63 38.18 18.48
C GLU A 59 -2.58 36.65 18.59
N CYS A 60 -2.99 36.06 19.72
CA CYS A 60 -3.05 34.60 19.87
C CYS A 60 -3.98 33.95 18.83
N LYS A 61 -5.09 34.61 18.48
CA LYS A 61 -6.01 34.11 17.45
C LYS A 61 -5.44 34.20 16.04
N ALA A 62 -4.60 35.20 15.76
CA ALA A 62 -3.90 35.33 14.49
C ALA A 62 -2.82 34.24 14.36
N GLU A 63 -2.01 34.06 15.40
CA GLU A 63 -0.98 33.02 15.47
C GLU A 63 -1.58 31.61 15.30
N GLN A 64 -2.70 31.33 15.97
CA GLN A 64 -3.41 30.06 15.81
C GLN A 64 -3.88 29.81 14.37
N ARG A 65 -4.30 30.86 13.65
CA ARG A 65 -4.71 30.75 12.24
C ARG A 65 -3.52 30.49 11.33
N GLU A 66 -2.39 31.13 11.58
CA GLU A 66 -1.15 30.90 10.82
C GLU A 66 -0.63 29.47 11.02
N GLU A 67 -0.67 28.95 12.24
CA GLU A 67 -0.31 27.56 12.53
C GLU A 67 -1.26 26.57 11.83
N GLU A 68 -2.57 26.83 11.84
CA GLU A 68 -3.55 25.98 11.14
C GLU A 68 -3.33 26.00 9.63
N GLU A 69 -3.04 27.18 9.05
CA GLU A 69 -2.73 27.29 7.61
C GLU A 69 -1.42 26.56 7.26
N ALA A 70 -0.40 26.67 8.11
CA ALA A 70 0.86 25.94 7.94
C ALA A 70 0.65 24.41 8.00
N GLN A 71 -0.17 23.93 8.93
CA GLN A 71 -0.53 22.51 9.01
C GLN A 71 -1.30 22.04 7.77
N ARG A 72 -2.26 22.83 7.29
CA ARG A 72 -3.00 22.53 6.06
C ARG A 72 -2.08 22.46 4.84
N LYS A 73 -1.14 23.41 4.70
CA LYS A 73 -0.14 23.39 3.61
C LYS A 73 0.75 22.14 3.68
N LYS A 74 1.23 21.79 4.88
CA LYS A 74 2.04 20.59 5.08
C LYS A 74 1.29 19.30 4.74
N ALA A 75 0.01 19.20 5.12
CA ALA A 75 -0.82 18.04 4.79
C ALA A 75 -1.03 17.89 3.28
N VAL A 76 -1.28 18.99 2.58
CA VAL A 76 -1.41 18.99 1.11
C VAL A 76 -0.10 18.60 0.42
N GLU A 77 1.04 19.08 0.91
CA GLU A 77 2.36 18.72 0.38
C GLU A 77 2.67 17.22 0.59
N GLU A 78 2.40 16.70 1.78
CA GLU A 78 2.57 15.27 2.10
C GLU A 78 1.66 14.38 1.24
N GLU A 79 0.43 14.79 0.97
CA GLU A 79 -0.47 14.07 0.07
C GLU A 79 0.05 14.09 -1.38
N ALA A 80 0.55 15.24 -1.85
CA ALA A 80 1.17 15.35 -3.16
C ALA A 80 2.41 14.44 -3.29
N GLU A 81 3.23 14.33 -2.25
CA GLU A 81 4.37 13.40 -2.22
C GLU A 81 3.91 11.94 -2.28
N ARG A 82 2.88 11.56 -1.52
CA ARG A 82 2.29 10.21 -1.59
C ARG A 82 1.78 9.88 -2.98
N GLN A 83 1.17 10.84 -3.69
CA GLN A 83 0.74 10.64 -5.07
C GLN A 83 1.93 10.43 -6.01
N ARG A 84 3.01 11.20 -5.86
CA ARG A 84 4.25 11.01 -6.65
C ARG A 84 4.86 9.63 -6.40
N GLN A 85 4.91 9.18 -5.15
CA GLN A 85 5.41 7.86 -4.79
C GLN A 85 4.54 6.74 -5.39
N LYS A 86 3.21 6.88 -5.39
CA LYS A 86 2.30 5.92 -6.05
C LYS A 86 2.55 5.83 -7.55
N VAL A 87 2.69 6.96 -8.24
CA VAL A 87 2.96 6.99 -9.69
C VAL A 87 4.32 6.35 -9.99
N ALA A 88 5.36 6.66 -9.20
CA ALA A 88 6.68 6.06 -9.35
C ALA A 88 6.65 4.53 -9.12
N ALA A 89 5.88 4.06 -8.14
CA ALA A 89 5.71 2.64 -7.87
C ALA A 89 4.96 1.92 -9.00
N GLU A 90 3.88 2.51 -9.53
CA GLU A 90 3.15 1.97 -10.68
C GLU A 90 4.04 1.91 -11.94
N GLU A 91 4.86 2.94 -12.18
CA GLU A 91 5.80 2.94 -13.29
C GLU A 91 6.87 1.85 -13.15
N ALA A 92 7.42 1.67 -11.95
CA ALA A 92 8.37 0.61 -11.66
C ALA A 92 7.75 -0.78 -11.88
N GLU A 93 6.49 -1.00 -11.47
CA GLU A 93 5.78 -2.24 -11.74
C GLU A 93 5.57 -2.46 -13.25
N ARG A 94 5.16 -1.43 -13.98
CA ARG A 94 5.01 -1.49 -15.44
C ARG A 94 6.33 -1.84 -16.13
N GLN A 95 7.47 -1.33 -15.64
CA GLN A 95 8.79 -1.71 -16.13
C GLN A 95 9.11 -3.19 -15.85
N ARG A 96 8.81 -3.70 -14.64
CA ARG A 96 8.96 -5.14 -14.32
C ARG A 96 8.11 -6.03 -15.21
N GLN A 97 6.87 -5.62 -15.49
CA GLN A 97 5.99 -6.35 -16.40
C GLN A 97 6.55 -6.38 -17.83
N ARG A 98 7.07 -5.25 -18.35
CA ARG A 98 7.74 -5.21 -19.66
C ARG A 98 8.97 -6.10 -19.71
N ALA A 99 9.83 -6.05 -18.68
CA ALA A 99 11.00 -6.92 -18.59
C ALA A 99 10.62 -8.40 -18.57
N SER A 100 9.57 -8.76 -17.80
CA SER A 100 9.04 -10.12 -17.77
C SER A 100 8.50 -10.58 -19.13
N GLN A 101 7.76 -9.71 -19.83
CA GLN A 101 7.25 -9.98 -21.17
C GLN A 101 8.39 -10.20 -22.18
N VAL A 102 9.42 -9.36 -22.16
CA VAL A 102 10.61 -9.51 -23.01
C VAL A 102 11.33 -10.83 -22.72
N ARG A 103 11.51 -11.21 -21.44
CA ARG A 103 12.09 -12.50 -21.05
C ARG A 103 11.25 -13.67 -21.56
N ALA A 104 9.93 -13.59 -21.45
CA ALA A 104 9.03 -14.61 -21.96
C ALA A 104 9.13 -14.74 -23.49
N GLN A 105 9.18 -13.62 -24.21
CA GLN A 105 9.38 -13.61 -25.66
C GLN A 105 10.72 -14.24 -26.06
N ALA A 106 11.81 -13.89 -25.39
CA ALA A 106 13.12 -14.50 -25.64
C ALA A 106 13.13 -16.02 -25.42
N ARG A 107 12.38 -16.52 -24.42
CA ARG A 107 12.19 -17.97 -24.20
C ARG A 107 11.42 -18.62 -25.36
N TRP A 108 10.39 -17.95 -25.88
CA TRP A 108 9.62 -18.40 -27.05
C TRP A 108 10.49 -18.45 -28.31
N ASP A 109 11.24 -17.39 -28.60
CA ASP A 109 12.10 -17.32 -29.79
C ASP A 109 13.18 -18.40 -29.76
N LYS A 110 13.78 -18.66 -28.58
CA LYS A 110 14.74 -19.75 -28.39
C LYS A 110 14.11 -21.12 -28.63
N ALA A 111 12.87 -21.35 -28.20
CA ALA A 111 12.15 -22.59 -28.45
C ALA A 111 11.84 -22.77 -29.94
N ILE A 112 11.39 -21.72 -30.63
CA ILE A 112 11.14 -21.71 -32.07
C ILE A 112 12.43 -22.00 -32.84
N GLN A 113 13.56 -21.41 -32.44
CA GLN A 113 14.86 -21.64 -33.07
C GLN A 113 15.32 -23.11 -32.91
N LYS A 114 15.10 -23.73 -31.75
CA LYS A 114 15.38 -25.16 -31.55
C LYS A 114 14.51 -26.05 -32.45
N LEU A 115 13.23 -25.72 -32.56
CA LEU A 115 12.29 -26.45 -33.42
C LEU A 115 12.66 -26.30 -34.90
N SER A 116 13.02 -25.09 -35.35
CA SER A 116 13.42 -24.87 -36.74
C SER A 116 14.70 -25.62 -37.09
N SER A 117 15.73 -25.62 -36.21
CA SER A 117 16.94 -26.42 -36.40
C SER A 117 16.64 -27.91 -36.57
N MET A 118 15.80 -28.47 -35.69
CA MET A 118 15.43 -29.89 -35.76
C MET A 118 14.69 -30.24 -37.06
N VAL A 119 13.84 -29.34 -37.57
CA VAL A 119 13.16 -29.53 -38.86
C VAL A 119 14.14 -29.46 -40.05
N TYR A 120 15.15 -28.58 -40.00
CA TYR A 120 16.20 -28.52 -41.02
C TYR A 120 17.09 -29.79 -41.02
N ASP A 121 17.38 -30.37 -39.85
CA ASP A 121 18.16 -31.62 -39.75
C ASP A 121 17.40 -32.83 -40.30
N VAL A 122 16.09 -32.95 -40.05
CA VAL A 122 15.27 -34.04 -40.60
C VAL A 122 15.20 -33.98 -42.13
N ASN A 123 15.08 -32.78 -42.71
CA ASN A 123 15.03 -32.62 -44.17
C ASN A 123 16.39 -32.87 -44.87
N THR A 124 17.51 -32.67 -44.18
CA THR A 124 18.84 -32.90 -44.76
C THR A 124 19.30 -34.36 -44.62
N ALA A 125 18.91 -35.06 -43.55
CA ALA A 125 19.18 -36.49 -43.36
C ALA A 125 18.37 -37.41 -44.29
N GLN A 126 17.26 -36.94 -44.87
CA GLN A 126 16.41 -37.72 -45.78
C GLN A 126 16.85 -37.69 -47.26
N ARG A 127 18.11 -37.31 -47.56
CA ARG A 127 18.71 -37.57 -48.88
C ARG A 127 19.27 -38.99 -48.95
N VAL A 128 18.37 -39.97 -48.90
CA VAL A 128 18.71 -41.34 -49.30
C VAL A 128 18.60 -41.40 -50.83
N PRO A 129 19.67 -41.76 -51.57
CA PRO A 129 19.61 -41.92 -53.01
C PRO A 129 18.80 -43.19 -53.33
N GLY A 130 17.49 -43.02 -53.58
CA GLY A 130 16.64 -44.13 -54.02
C GLY A 130 15.14 -43.98 -53.80
N THR A 131 14.68 -43.02 -53.01
CA THR A 131 13.23 -42.85 -52.75
C THR A 131 12.59 -41.85 -53.70
N SER A 132 11.54 -42.31 -54.36
CA SER A 132 10.80 -41.68 -55.45
C SER A 132 10.36 -40.23 -55.17
N VAL A 133 10.48 -39.40 -56.20
CA VAL A 133 9.98 -38.02 -56.26
C VAL A 133 8.47 -38.02 -55.97
N VAL A 134 8.06 -37.67 -54.75
CA VAL A 134 6.67 -37.33 -54.46
C VAL A 134 6.42 -35.94 -55.05
N VAL A 135 5.77 -35.93 -56.21
CA VAL A 135 5.35 -34.71 -56.91
C VAL A 135 4.31 -33.99 -56.06
N THR A 136 4.71 -32.91 -55.38
CA THR A 136 3.80 -31.99 -54.71
C THR A 136 2.97 -31.25 -55.78
N CYS A 137 1.71 -31.64 -55.94
CA CYS A 137 0.77 -30.95 -56.83
C CYS A 137 0.40 -29.59 -56.24
N LYS A 138 0.78 -28.48 -56.90
CA LYS A 138 0.29 -27.15 -56.54
C LYS A 138 -1.20 -27.03 -56.89
N PRO A 139 -2.06 -26.53 -55.97
CA PRO A 139 -3.46 -26.27 -56.29
C PRO A 139 -3.54 -25.16 -57.33
N GLY A 140 -4.07 -25.48 -58.52
CA GLY A 140 -4.32 -24.49 -59.56
C GLY A 140 -5.39 -23.49 -59.12
N GLN A 141 -5.15 -22.18 -59.31
CA GLN A 141 -6.09 -21.10 -59.02
C GLN A 141 -7.22 -21.00 -60.07
N GLY A 142 -7.90 -22.13 -60.34
CA GLY A 142 -9.06 -22.21 -61.23
C GLY A 142 -10.31 -22.65 -60.49
N LYS A 143 -11.47 -22.08 -60.84
CA LYS A 143 -12.79 -22.31 -60.17
C LYS A 143 -13.35 -23.74 -60.30
N THR A 144 -12.56 -24.70 -60.77
CA THR A 144 -12.87 -26.13 -60.74
C THR A 144 -11.76 -26.86 -59.99
N ARG A 145 -11.98 -27.12 -58.69
CA ARG A 145 -11.09 -27.90 -57.82
C ARG A 145 -11.04 -29.36 -58.29
N ALA A 146 -10.18 -29.66 -59.25
CA ALA A 146 -9.73 -31.02 -59.52
C ALA A 146 -8.24 -31.00 -59.88
N CYS A 147 -7.44 -31.78 -59.15
CA CYS A 147 -6.03 -32.02 -59.46
C CYS A 147 -5.88 -32.63 -60.86
N MET A 148 -4.98 -32.10 -61.70
CA MET A 148 -4.73 -32.58 -63.07
C MET A 148 -4.51 -34.10 -63.18
N PRO A 149 -3.83 -34.80 -62.25
CA PRO A 149 -3.68 -36.26 -62.31
C PRO A 149 -5.00 -37.05 -62.14
N CYS A 150 -6.04 -36.41 -61.62
CA CYS A 150 -7.27 -37.04 -61.16
C CYS A 150 -8.37 -37.05 -62.25
N HIS A 151 -8.21 -36.24 -63.30
CA HIS A 151 -9.22 -36.09 -64.35
C HIS A 151 -9.29 -37.30 -65.29
N ASN A 152 -8.20 -38.07 -65.44
CA ASN A 152 -8.12 -39.10 -66.49
C ASN A 152 -8.58 -40.50 -66.05
N LYS A 153 -8.92 -40.70 -64.76
CA LYS A 153 -9.27 -42.04 -64.24
C LYS A 153 -10.70 -42.18 -63.69
N LYS A 154 -11.55 -41.14 -63.75
CA LYS A 154 -12.93 -41.15 -63.18
C LYS A 154 -13.02 -41.74 -61.76
N LYS A 155 -11.93 -41.70 -60.99
CA LYS A 155 -11.93 -42.09 -59.58
C LYS A 155 -12.12 -40.84 -58.75
N MET A 156 -13.11 -40.86 -57.88
CA MET A 156 -13.37 -39.79 -56.92
C MET A 156 -12.11 -39.58 -56.07
N CYS A 157 -11.56 -38.37 -56.06
CA CYS A 157 -10.36 -38.05 -55.31
C CYS A 157 -10.69 -38.16 -53.82
N SER A 158 -10.00 -39.05 -53.09
CA SER A 158 -10.25 -39.34 -51.67
C SER A 158 -10.14 -38.11 -50.76
N TRP A 159 -9.53 -37.02 -51.26
CA TRP A 159 -9.40 -35.76 -50.55
C TRP A 159 -10.72 -34.98 -50.36
N MET A 160 -11.81 -35.33 -51.06
CA MET A 160 -13.14 -34.74 -50.78
C MET A 160 -13.99 -35.56 -49.80
N GLN A 161 -13.54 -36.75 -49.36
CA GLN A 161 -14.38 -37.62 -48.53
C GLN A 161 -14.28 -37.33 -47.02
N GLU A 162 -13.30 -36.55 -46.57
CA GLU A 162 -13.15 -36.21 -45.14
C GLU A 162 -13.70 -34.84 -44.72
N GLU A 163 -14.11 -33.96 -45.64
CA GLU A 163 -14.71 -32.66 -45.28
C GLU A 163 -16.24 -32.69 -45.12
N ALA A 164 -16.90 -33.84 -45.34
CA ALA A 164 -18.38 -33.93 -45.29
C ALA A 164 -18.97 -34.33 -43.91
N VAL A 165 -18.14 -34.63 -42.89
CA VAL A 165 -18.65 -35.08 -41.56
C VAL A 165 -18.41 -34.05 -40.44
N ALA A 166 -17.62 -32.99 -40.68
CA ALA A 166 -17.46 -31.89 -39.73
C ALA A 166 -18.14 -30.62 -40.25
N GLY A 167 -19.46 -30.54 -40.07
CA GLY A 167 -20.24 -29.36 -40.41
C GLY A 167 -19.80 -28.09 -39.65
N PRO A 168 -20.05 -26.89 -40.21
CA PRO A 168 -19.66 -25.63 -39.59
C PRO A 168 -20.66 -25.26 -38.48
N LEU A 169 -20.30 -25.54 -37.23
CA LEU A 169 -20.98 -25.01 -36.05
C LEU A 169 -20.17 -23.87 -35.43
N TRP A 170 -19.92 -22.81 -36.19
CA TRP A 170 -19.58 -21.51 -35.60
C TRP A 170 -20.86 -20.73 -35.30
N LYS A 171 -21.53 -21.16 -34.22
CA LYS A 171 -22.47 -20.31 -33.50
C LYS A 171 -21.68 -19.38 -32.58
N ARG A 172 -21.75 -18.10 -32.94
CA ARG A 172 -21.58 -16.93 -32.08
C ARG A 172 -22.19 -17.21 -30.70
N ALA A 173 -21.38 -17.27 -29.66
CA ALA A 173 -21.80 -17.23 -28.26
C ALA A 173 -20.87 -16.27 -27.52
N GLY A 174 -21.47 -15.33 -26.80
CA GLY A 174 -20.84 -14.14 -26.26
C GLY A 174 -19.77 -14.38 -25.19
N MET A 175 -19.03 -13.30 -24.94
CA MET A 175 -18.27 -13.06 -23.71
C MET A 175 -19.18 -13.28 -22.50
N GLY A 176 -19.09 -14.47 -21.92
CA GLY A 176 -19.68 -14.84 -20.65
C GLY A 176 -18.64 -14.72 -19.55
N SER A 177 -18.70 -13.60 -18.84
CA SER A 177 -18.07 -13.37 -17.55
C SER A 177 -18.47 -14.44 -16.53
N SER A 178 -17.50 -14.81 -15.69
CA SER A 178 -17.64 -15.22 -14.28
C SER A 178 -18.68 -16.29 -13.93
N GLN A 179 -18.21 -17.51 -13.60
CA GLN A 179 -18.93 -18.35 -12.64
C GLN A 179 -17.97 -19.29 -11.90
N GLY A 180 -17.75 -19.00 -10.61
CA GLY A 180 -16.91 -19.84 -9.77
C GLY A 180 -16.88 -19.52 -8.28
N GLU A 181 -17.72 -18.63 -7.74
CA GLU A 181 -17.80 -18.43 -6.29
C GLU A 181 -19.23 -18.58 -5.77
N LYS A 182 -19.39 -19.61 -4.94
CA LYS A 182 -20.61 -19.99 -4.22
C LYS A 182 -20.99 -18.89 -3.23
N LYS A 183 -21.90 -17.99 -3.61
CA LYS A 183 -22.58 -17.12 -2.63
C LYS A 183 -23.85 -17.79 -2.12
N ARG A 184 -23.83 -18.15 -0.83
CA ARG A 184 -25.01 -18.65 -0.10
C ARG A 184 -26.10 -17.57 -0.11
N ARG A 185 -27.34 -18.00 -0.40
CA ARG A 185 -28.56 -17.22 -0.27
C ARG A 185 -28.73 -16.74 1.17
N ALA A 186 -28.81 -15.44 1.38
CA ALA A 186 -29.60 -14.85 2.46
C ALA A 186 -30.79 -14.15 1.82
N GLN A 187 -31.98 -14.67 2.11
CA GLN A 187 -33.26 -14.12 1.70
C GLN A 187 -33.54 -12.87 2.55
N GLY A 188 -32.99 -11.73 2.14
CA GLY A 188 -33.25 -10.42 2.73
C GLY A 188 -34.04 -9.56 1.76
N LYS A 189 -35.35 -9.42 2.01
CA LYS A 189 -36.25 -8.53 1.28
C LYS A 189 -36.02 -7.10 1.77
N GLY A 190 -35.01 -6.43 1.20
CA GLY A 190 -34.65 -5.04 1.49
C GLY A 190 -34.89 -4.17 0.27
N LYS A 191 -35.69 -3.12 0.45
CA LYS A 191 -36.12 -2.16 -0.57
C LYS A 191 -34.95 -1.20 -0.86
N GLU A 192 -34.20 -1.47 -1.91
CA GLU A 192 -33.08 -0.63 -2.36
C GLU A 192 -33.64 0.59 -3.09
N ARG A 193 -33.50 1.77 -2.49
CA ARG A 193 -33.66 3.06 -3.18
C ARG A 193 -32.32 3.37 -3.83
N ALA A 194 -32.25 3.24 -5.16
CA ALA A 194 -31.19 3.80 -5.96
C ALA A 194 -31.14 5.32 -5.74
N THR A 195 -30.00 5.80 -5.26
CA THR A 195 -29.61 7.20 -5.38
C THR A 195 -28.39 7.20 -6.28
N GLU A 196 -28.64 7.05 -7.58
CA GLU A 196 -27.67 7.41 -8.61
C GLU A 196 -27.47 8.92 -8.50
N THR A 197 -26.31 9.34 -8.03
CA THR A 197 -25.83 10.72 -8.12
C THR A 197 -24.99 10.77 -9.39
N GLU A 198 -25.70 10.91 -10.51
CA GLU A 198 -25.14 11.25 -11.81
C GLU A 198 -24.73 12.73 -11.76
N GLU A 199 -23.43 13.01 -11.81
CA GLU A 199 -22.87 14.34 -12.03
C GLU A 199 -23.27 14.80 -13.44
N ALA A 200 -24.44 15.44 -13.53
CA ALA A 200 -24.84 16.23 -14.69
C ALA A 200 -24.35 17.67 -14.48
N ASP A 201 -23.30 17.99 -15.22
CA ASP A 201 -22.85 19.33 -15.58
C ASP A 201 -24.05 20.17 -16.05
N ASN A 202 -24.45 21.16 -15.25
CA ASN A 202 -25.56 22.06 -15.57
C ASN A 202 -25.05 23.49 -15.49
N GLU A 203 -24.36 23.91 -16.54
CA GLU A 203 -24.20 25.32 -16.93
C GLU A 203 -25.60 25.88 -17.23
N GLN A 204 -26.37 26.26 -16.20
CA GLN A 204 -27.61 26.99 -16.41
C GLN A 204 -27.34 28.49 -16.43
N GLU A 205 -27.11 28.91 -17.67
CA GLU A 205 -27.18 30.25 -18.23
C GLU A 205 -28.26 31.12 -17.55
N ALA A 206 -27.82 32.27 -17.06
CA ALA A 206 -28.65 33.37 -16.63
C ALA A 206 -29.51 33.86 -17.80
N GLY A 207 -30.84 33.88 -17.63
CA GLY A 207 -31.69 34.54 -18.61
C GLY A 207 -33.18 34.24 -18.52
N ARG A 208 -33.87 34.86 -17.56
CA ARG A 208 -35.10 35.62 -17.85
C ARG A 208 -35.60 36.33 -16.59
N GLU A 209 -35.50 37.64 -16.63
CA GLU A 209 -36.39 38.55 -15.92
C GLU A 209 -37.83 38.21 -16.34
N ASP A 210 -38.56 37.49 -15.49
CA ASP A 210 -40.02 37.52 -15.51
C ASP A 210 -40.43 38.40 -14.32
N GLU A 211 -40.72 39.67 -14.62
CA GLU A 211 -41.37 40.62 -13.71
C GLU A 211 -42.83 40.19 -13.51
N GLU A 212 -43.03 38.98 -12.96
CA GLU A 212 -44.35 38.56 -12.49
C GLU A 212 -44.56 39.21 -11.13
N GLU A 213 -45.15 40.41 -11.17
CA GLU A 213 -45.70 41.16 -10.04
C GLU A 213 -46.41 40.18 -9.08
N PRO A 214 -45.85 39.88 -7.90
CA PRO A 214 -46.46 38.89 -7.02
C PRO A 214 -47.77 39.48 -6.54
N ALA A 215 -48.86 38.93 -7.05
CA ALA A 215 -50.21 39.22 -6.61
C ALA A 215 -50.23 39.21 -5.08
N THR A 216 -50.44 40.38 -4.49
CA THR A 216 -50.55 40.61 -3.05
C THR A 216 -51.37 39.49 -2.41
N PRO A 217 -50.73 38.61 -1.62
CA PRO A 217 -51.45 37.57 -0.91
C PRO A 217 -52.40 38.25 0.07
N HIS A 218 -53.68 37.94 -0.07
CA HIS A 218 -54.76 38.39 0.79
C HIS A 218 -54.34 38.34 2.27
N GLU A 219 -54.42 39.47 2.98
CA GLU A 219 -54.28 39.57 4.44
C GLU A 219 -55.38 38.71 5.12
N GLY A 220 -55.11 37.42 5.24
CA GLY A 220 -55.78 36.54 6.17
C GLY A 220 -55.32 36.85 7.60
N PRO A 221 -56.16 36.60 8.62
CA PRO A 221 -55.90 37.00 9.99
C PRO A 221 -54.54 36.49 10.44
N SER A 222 -53.64 37.41 10.75
CA SER A 222 -52.25 37.22 11.14
C SER A 222 -52.09 36.12 12.19
N GLY A 223 -51.97 34.87 11.74
CA GLY A 223 -51.63 33.69 12.53
C GLY A 223 -50.15 33.67 12.87
N ALA A 224 -49.61 34.81 13.33
CA ALA A 224 -48.20 35.03 13.61
C ALA A 224 -47.66 34.20 14.80
N GLY A 225 -48.50 33.37 15.44
CA GLY A 225 -48.10 32.51 16.57
C GLY A 225 -47.92 31.03 16.23
N VAL A 226 -48.37 30.54 15.06
CA VAL A 226 -48.31 29.10 14.74
C VAL A 226 -47.01 28.71 14.02
N SER A 227 -46.41 29.65 13.29
CA SER A 227 -45.15 29.43 12.55
C SER A 227 -43.92 29.36 13.47
N SER A 228 -43.91 30.11 14.58
CA SER A 228 -42.79 30.08 15.54
C SER A 228 -42.69 28.74 16.28
N TRP A 229 -43.82 28.16 16.69
CA TRP A 229 -43.86 26.87 17.38
C TRP A 229 -43.33 25.72 16.52
N TRP A 230 -43.64 25.72 15.22
CA TRP A 230 -43.11 24.72 14.28
C TRP A 230 -41.60 24.84 14.07
N ALA A 231 -41.07 26.07 14.02
CA ALA A 231 -39.63 26.32 13.88
C ALA A 231 -38.85 25.84 15.12
N GLU A 232 -39.36 26.07 16.33
CA GLU A 232 -38.75 25.59 17.57
C GLU A 232 -38.74 24.06 17.65
N TRP A 233 -39.85 23.42 17.27
CA TRP A 233 -39.95 21.97 17.23
C TRP A 233 -38.96 21.36 16.23
N GLN A 234 -38.86 21.92 15.03
CA GLN A 234 -37.91 21.45 14.01
C GLN A 234 -36.46 21.65 14.45
N TRP A 235 -36.16 22.76 15.12
CA TRP A 235 -34.81 23.03 15.66
C TRP A 235 -34.43 22.02 16.76
N GLN A 236 -35.32 21.74 17.71
CA GLN A 236 -35.09 20.71 18.73
C GLN A 236 -34.88 19.33 18.12
N TRP A 237 -35.64 18.99 17.08
CA TRP A 237 -35.48 17.72 16.38
C TRP A 237 -34.11 17.60 15.70
N GLN A 238 -33.63 18.67 15.05
CA GLN A 238 -32.29 18.70 14.47
C GLN A 238 -31.18 18.62 15.52
N LEU A 239 -31.34 19.31 16.66
CA LEU A 239 -30.36 19.26 17.74
C LEU A 239 -30.23 17.83 18.29
N GLN A 240 -31.35 17.14 18.51
CA GLN A 240 -31.36 15.77 18.97
C GLN A 240 -30.76 14.79 17.94
N ALA A 241 -30.96 15.04 16.65
CA ALA A 241 -30.33 14.26 15.58
C ALA A 241 -28.80 14.46 15.57
N ALA A 242 -28.34 15.71 15.73
CA ALA A 242 -26.91 16.03 15.83
C ALA A 242 -26.26 15.38 17.06
N GLU A 243 -26.91 15.42 18.23
CA GLU A 243 -26.43 14.75 19.45
C GLU A 243 -26.27 13.23 19.23
N ARG A 244 -27.28 12.57 18.65
CA ARG A 244 -27.20 11.13 18.35
C ARG A 244 -26.09 10.80 17.37
N TYR A 245 -25.85 11.66 16.39
CA TYR A 245 -24.76 11.50 15.44
C TYR A 245 -23.40 11.64 16.11
N SER A 246 -23.24 12.61 17.01
CA SER A 246 -22.01 12.80 17.77
C SER A 246 -21.70 11.62 18.71
N ASP A 247 -22.70 11.08 19.43
CA ASP A 247 -22.54 9.89 20.28
C ASP A 247 -22.15 8.64 19.44
N ALA A 248 -22.74 8.48 18.26
CA ALA A 248 -22.36 7.38 17.35
C ALA A 248 -20.90 7.50 16.87
N HIS A 249 -20.44 8.71 16.54
CA HIS A 249 -19.05 8.96 16.15
C HIS A 249 -18.06 8.79 17.30
N GLU A 250 -18.40 9.24 18.50
CA GLU A 250 -17.57 9.05 19.69
C GLU A 250 -17.38 7.56 19.98
N ARG A 251 -18.45 6.76 19.90
CA ARG A 251 -18.36 5.30 20.03
C ARG A 251 -17.51 4.68 18.94
N ALA A 252 -17.67 5.08 17.68
CA ALA A 252 -16.85 4.59 16.58
C ALA A 252 -15.36 4.94 16.78
N ALA A 253 -15.05 6.17 17.18
CA ALA A 253 -13.69 6.62 17.50
C ALA A 253 -13.07 5.75 18.61
N THR A 254 -13.81 5.45 19.68
CA THR A 254 -13.30 4.59 20.77
C THR A 254 -13.03 3.16 20.29
N THR A 255 -13.82 2.63 19.34
CA THR A 255 -13.53 1.31 18.75
C THR A 255 -12.28 1.32 17.87
N PHE A 256 -12.06 2.40 17.10
CA PHE A 256 -10.84 2.56 16.31
C PHE A 256 -9.60 2.68 17.19
N GLU A 257 -9.68 3.44 18.29
CA GLU A 257 -8.58 3.56 19.26
C GLU A 257 -8.20 2.20 19.86
N ARG A 258 -9.20 1.35 20.19
CA ARG A 258 -8.94 -0.02 20.67
C ARG A 258 -8.30 -0.90 19.62
N MET A 259 -8.71 -0.79 18.36
CA MET A 259 -8.09 -1.53 17.26
C MET A 259 -6.65 -1.07 17.01
N ALA A 260 -6.38 0.24 17.07
CA ALA A 260 -5.03 0.79 16.94
C ALA A 260 -4.11 0.27 18.06
N ARG A 261 -4.56 0.32 19.33
CA ARG A 261 -3.80 -0.24 20.46
C ARG A 261 -3.56 -1.75 20.31
N ALA A 262 -4.53 -2.50 19.78
CA ALA A 262 -4.33 -3.93 19.52
C ALA A 262 -3.29 -4.18 18.42
N ALA A 263 -3.26 -3.34 17.38
CA ALA A 263 -2.24 -3.40 16.34
C ALA A 263 -0.84 -3.08 16.87
N GLU A 264 -0.70 -2.06 17.72
CA GLU A 264 0.57 -1.73 18.39
C GLU A 264 1.10 -2.91 19.22
N GLN A 265 0.23 -3.57 20.00
CA GLN A 265 0.61 -4.76 20.78
C GLN A 265 1.06 -5.93 19.89
N MET A 266 0.45 -6.08 18.71
CA MET A 266 0.83 -7.11 17.75
C MET A 266 2.23 -6.84 17.17
N VAL A 267 2.53 -5.58 16.83
CA VAL A 267 3.86 -5.17 16.35
C VAL A 267 4.91 -5.41 17.42
N GLU A 268 4.66 -5.01 18.67
CA GLU A 268 5.59 -5.25 19.77
C GLU A 268 5.85 -6.75 19.98
N ALA A 269 4.82 -7.60 19.88
CA ALA A 269 4.98 -9.06 19.96
C ALA A 269 5.81 -9.64 18.80
N MET A 270 5.66 -9.09 17.59
CA MET A 270 6.47 -9.46 16.43
C MET A 270 7.94 -9.07 16.63
N GLU A 271 8.21 -7.86 17.11
CA GLU A 271 9.58 -7.41 17.40
C GLU A 271 10.24 -8.27 18.48
N GLN A 272 9.53 -8.60 19.56
CA GLN A 272 10.03 -9.52 20.58
C GLN A 272 10.35 -10.91 20.00
N THR A 273 9.54 -11.38 19.06
CA THR A 273 9.76 -12.66 18.39
C THR A 273 10.98 -12.59 17.48
N ALA A 274 11.14 -11.53 16.70
CA ALA A 274 12.32 -11.29 15.86
C ALA A 274 13.61 -11.22 16.70
N ASN A 275 13.58 -10.52 17.84
CA ASN A 275 14.71 -10.44 18.76
C ASN A 275 15.10 -11.82 19.32
N LYS A 276 14.14 -12.68 19.66
CA LYS A 276 14.42 -14.07 20.06
C LYS A 276 15.08 -14.86 18.93
N TRP A 277 14.59 -14.74 17.70
CA TRP A 277 15.21 -15.39 16.55
C TRP A 277 16.62 -14.88 16.28
N GLY A 278 16.87 -13.58 16.43
CA GLY A 278 18.20 -12.99 16.35
C GLY A 278 19.17 -13.59 17.38
N LEU A 279 18.72 -13.81 18.62
CA LEU A 279 19.50 -14.50 19.65
C LEU A 279 19.79 -15.97 19.27
N TYR A 280 18.83 -16.68 18.70
CA TYR A 280 19.05 -18.05 18.21
C TYR A 280 20.07 -18.08 17.07
N HIS A 281 20.00 -17.17 16.10
CA HIS A 281 20.98 -17.06 15.01
C HIS A 281 22.39 -16.81 15.54
N ALA A 282 22.55 -15.82 16.43
CA ALA A 282 23.83 -15.51 17.05
C ALA A 282 24.40 -16.71 17.83
N TRP A 283 23.53 -17.48 18.52
CA TRP A 283 23.93 -18.69 19.21
C TRP A 283 24.38 -19.80 18.25
N VAL A 284 23.66 -20.02 17.14
CA VAL A 284 24.04 -21.00 16.11
C VAL A 284 25.40 -20.67 15.49
N GLU A 285 25.64 -19.41 15.14
CA GLU A 285 26.93 -18.95 14.61
C GLU A 285 28.07 -19.17 15.62
N TRP A 286 27.82 -18.89 16.91
CA TRP A 286 28.79 -19.15 17.97
C TRP A 286 29.13 -20.64 18.12
N VAL A 287 28.11 -21.52 18.07
CA VAL A 287 28.31 -22.97 18.10
C VAL A 287 29.12 -23.44 16.89
N GLU A 288 28.86 -22.88 15.71
CA GLU A 288 29.62 -23.21 14.50
C GLU A 288 31.09 -22.76 14.59
N MET A 289 31.35 -21.55 15.08
CA MET A 289 32.71 -21.08 15.34
C MET A 289 33.46 -22.00 16.30
N ARG A 290 32.81 -22.47 17.37
CA ARG A 290 33.41 -23.45 18.30
C ARG A 290 33.75 -24.77 17.63
N ARG A 291 32.86 -25.29 16.77
CA ARG A 291 33.13 -26.52 15.99
C ARG A 291 34.35 -26.36 15.07
N ARG A 292 34.50 -25.20 14.42
CA ARG A 292 35.66 -24.92 13.54
C ARG A 292 36.96 -24.85 14.35
N ASP A 293 36.95 -24.17 15.50
CA ASP A 293 38.11 -24.07 16.40
C ASP A 293 38.53 -25.45 16.94
N ASP A 294 37.57 -26.27 17.37
CA ASP A 294 37.86 -27.62 17.86
C ASP A 294 38.40 -28.52 16.74
N MET A 295 37.85 -28.44 15.51
CA MET A 295 38.40 -29.15 14.35
C MET A 295 39.84 -28.69 14.03
N HIS A 296 40.12 -27.38 14.12
CA HIS A 296 41.45 -26.85 13.90
C HIS A 296 42.44 -27.37 14.97
N LYS A 297 42.03 -27.44 16.23
CA LYS A 297 42.84 -28.05 17.31
C LYS A 297 43.11 -29.52 17.07
N VAL A 298 42.12 -30.29 16.60
CA VAL A 298 42.30 -31.71 16.26
C VAL A 298 43.31 -31.86 15.13
N ARG A 299 43.22 -31.08 14.04
CA ARG A 299 44.21 -31.09 12.95
C ARG A 299 45.61 -30.72 13.43
N MET A 300 45.73 -29.72 14.30
CA MET A 300 47.01 -29.33 14.89
C MET A 300 47.59 -30.41 15.83
N ALA A 301 46.74 -31.14 16.54
CA ALA A 301 47.16 -32.27 17.38
C ALA A 301 47.59 -33.47 16.51
N GLU A 302 46.85 -33.79 15.45
CA GLU A 302 47.21 -34.82 14.48
C GLU A 302 48.58 -34.52 13.84
N PHE A 303 48.81 -33.26 13.43
CA PHE A 303 50.10 -32.82 12.91
C PHE A 303 51.25 -33.00 13.91
N LYS A 304 51.01 -32.77 15.21
CA LYS A 304 52.00 -33.00 16.27
C LYS A 304 52.26 -34.48 16.56
N CYS A 305 51.21 -35.31 16.56
CA CYS A 305 51.29 -36.74 16.88
C CYS A 305 51.85 -37.58 15.73
N ALA A 306 51.67 -37.15 14.47
CA ALA A 306 52.16 -37.87 13.31
C ALA A 306 53.70 -38.01 13.28
N GLY A 307 54.45 -37.30 14.14
CA GLY A 307 55.86 -37.56 14.43
C GLY A 307 56.82 -37.50 13.24
N GLY A 308 56.31 -37.19 12.04
CA GLY A 308 57.06 -37.00 10.83
C GLY A 308 57.74 -35.66 10.96
N GLY A 309 58.98 -35.68 11.47
CA GLY A 309 59.87 -34.53 11.41
C GLY A 309 59.74 -33.90 10.04
N TRP A 310 59.63 -32.57 10.00
CA TRP A 310 59.60 -31.75 8.79
C TRP A 310 60.75 -32.15 7.85
N LYS A 311 60.60 -33.24 7.10
CA LYS A 311 61.27 -33.40 5.83
C LYS A 311 60.56 -32.39 4.96
N ARG A 312 61.15 -31.19 4.97
CA ARG A 312 61.02 -30.16 3.95
C ARG A 312 60.60 -30.87 2.66
N LEU A 313 59.33 -30.71 2.26
CA LEU A 313 58.94 -30.95 0.87
C LEU A 313 59.75 -29.91 0.07
N GLN A 314 60.99 -30.26 -0.25
CA GLN A 314 61.62 -29.77 -1.47
C GLN A 314 60.89 -30.48 -2.60
N SER A 315 59.72 -29.96 -2.96
CA SER A 315 59.26 -30.05 -4.33
C SER A 315 60.34 -29.38 -5.19
N GLU A 316 61.28 -30.19 -5.70
CA GLU A 316 61.49 -30.36 -7.14
C GLU A 316 60.61 -29.37 -7.93
N ALA A 317 61.07 -28.18 -8.35
CA ALA A 317 62.20 -27.90 -9.25
C ALA A 317 62.18 -28.75 -10.54
N ALA A 318 60.99 -29.21 -10.95
CA ALA A 318 60.72 -29.67 -12.30
C ALA A 318 59.68 -28.73 -12.93
N GLU A 319 60.23 -27.77 -13.68
CA GLU A 319 59.74 -27.34 -14.99
C GLU A 319 58.24 -27.54 -15.26
N ASP A 320 57.49 -26.46 -15.21
CA ASP A 320 56.46 -26.27 -16.24
C ASP A 320 56.62 -24.86 -16.81
N GLN A 321 57.31 -24.84 -17.95
CA GLN A 321 57.43 -23.72 -18.86
C GLN A 321 56.05 -23.48 -19.50
N ASN A 322 55.28 -22.56 -18.96
CA ASN A 322 54.21 -21.88 -19.71
C ASN A 322 54.28 -20.39 -19.38
N GLU A 323 55.43 -19.83 -19.70
CA GLU A 323 55.65 -18.42 -19.95
C GLU A 323 55.66 -18.26 -21.46
N GLU A 324 54.53 -17.87 -22.06
CA GLU A 324 54.52 -17.01 -23.24
C GLU A 324 53.09 -16.52 -23.58
N ALA A 325 53.02 -15.20 -23.78
CA ALA A 325 52.04 -14.46 -24.56
C ALA A 325 50.59 -14.36 -24.04
N ASP A 326 50.31 -13.29 -23.27
CA ASP A 326 49.34 -12.31 -23.75
C ASP A 326 49.60 -10.91 -23.14
N GLN A 327 50.57 -10.20 -23.72
CA GLN A 327 50.67 -8.75 -23.59
C GLN A 327 49.85 -8.13 -24.72
N GLY A 328 48.69 -7.57 -24.39
CA GLY A 328 48.07 -6.55 -25.23
C GLY A 328 46.55 -6.56 -25.26
N VAL A 329 45.93 -5.86 -24.30
CA VAL A 329 44.85 -4.91 -24.60
C VAL A 329 44.60 -4.07 -23.35
N GLU A 330 45.15 -2.85 -23.35
CA GLU A 330 44.60 -1.72 -22.60
C GLU A 330 43.26 -1.37 -23.28
N GLY A 331 42.21 -2.05 -22.83
CA GLY A 331 40.83 -1.73 -23.16
C GLY A 331 40.23 -0.95 -22.00
N ASP A 332 40.12 0.36 -22.22
CA ASP A 332 39.35 1.31 -21.42
C ASP A 332 37.89 0.82 -21.31
N ASN A 333 37.54 0.10 -20.23
CA ASN A 333 36.16 -0.31 -19.96
C ASN A 333 35.69 0.32 -18.65
N LYS A 334 35.26 1.56 -18.81
CA LYS A 334 34.48 2.33 -17.85
C LYS A 334 33.02 1.90 -18.02
N GLU A 335 32.38 1.56 -16.91
CA GLU A 335 30.96 1.17 -16.80
C GLU A 335 30.74 -0.26 -17.35
N GLU A 336 30.23 -1.23 -16.60
CA GLU A 336 28.88 -1.32 -16.08
C GLU A 336 28.73 -2.39 -14.99
N GLU A 337 27.64 -2.26 -14.25
CA GLU A 337 26.84 -3.31 -13.63
C GLU A 337 27.39 -4.10 -12.42
N GLU A 338 27.02 -3.53 -11.28
CA GLU A 338 26.51 -4.16 -10.07
C GLU A 338 25.65 -5.43 -10.35
N VAL A 339 26.28 -6.59 -10.55
CA VAL A 339 25.60 -7.90 -10.50
C VAL A 339 25.45 -8.30 -9.02
N GLY A 340 24.39 -7.79 -8.40
CA GLY A 340 23.84 -8.33 -7.17
C GLY A 340 23.26 -9.71 -7.43
N GLY A 341 24.01 -10.75 -7.09
CA GLY A 341 23.55 -12.13 -7.13
C GLY A 341 22.44 -12.37 -6.12
N GLU A 342 21.19 -12.39 -6.58
CA GLU A 342 20.06 -12.92 -5.85
C GLU A 342 20.23 -14.45 -5.75
N HIS A 343 20.57 -14.91 -4.55
CA HIS A 343 20.57 -16.33 -4.20
C HIS A 343 19.11 -16.80 -4.13
N GLU A 344 18.71 -17.57 -5.14
CA GLU A 344 17.44 -18.28 -5.23
C GLU A 344 17.36 -19.29 -4.05
N GLY A 345 16.65 -18.92 -2.99
CA GLY A 345 16.29 -19.79 -1.87
C GLY A 345 14.92 -20.39 -2.13
N GLY A 346 14.88 -21.70 -2.33
CA GLY A 346 13.67 -22.45 -2.67
C GLY A 346 12.55 -22.30 -1.64
N GLU A 347 11.36 -21.98 -2.13
CA GLU A 347 10.11 -22.13 -1.42
C GLU A 347 9.79 -23.63 -1.28
N GLU A 348 10.05 -24.19 -0.10
CA GLU A 348 9.45 -25.44 0.32
C GLU A 348 7.94 -25.23 0.46
N GLN A 349 7.22 -25.85 -0.47
CA GLN A 349 5.77 -26.00 -0.46
C GLN A 349 5.38 -26.92 0.71
N GLU A 350 5.19 -26.36 1.91
CA GLU A 350 4.67 -27.12 3.04
C GLU A 350 3.14 -27.25 2.94
N GLY A 351 2.73 -28.49 2.78
CA GLY A 351 1.37 -28.93 2.55
C GLY A 351 0.40 -28.56 3.67
N GLY A 352 -0.86 -28.43 3.25
CA GLY A 352 -2.00 -28.17 4.11
C GLY A 352 -2.12 -29.15 5.27
N ARG A 353 -2.51 -28.60 6.42
CA ARG A 353 -3.16 -29.34 7.48
C ARG A 353 -4.38 -28.56 7.94
N GLU A 354 -5.53 -28.98 7.41
CA GLU A 354 -6.85 -28.72 8.00
C GLU A 354 -6.78 -29.03 9.51
N GLN A 355 -7.14 -28.05 10.33
CA GLN A 355 -7.67 -28.30 11.66
C GLN A 355 -9.12 -27.82 11.66
N ALA A 356 -10.02 -28.78 11.52
CA ALA A 356 -11.39 -28.64 11.99
C ALA A 356 -11.34 -28.59 13.53
N MET A 357 -11.76 -27.47 14.10
CA MET A 357 -12.15 -27.39 15.50
C MET A 357 -13.68 -27.36 15.49
N GLU A 358 -14.29 -28.52 15.78
CA GLU A 358 -15.71 -28.61 16.13
C GLU A 358 -15.93 -27.99 17.51
N GLU A 359 -17.08 -27.34 17.64
CA GLU A 359 -17.61 -26.66 18.83
C GLU A 359 -18.38 -27.61 19.75
#